data_AF-A0A350RFA4-F1
#
_entry.id   AF-A0A350RFA4-F1
#
_cell.length_a   1.000
_cell.length_b   1.000
_cell.length_c   1.000
_cell.angle_alpha   90.00
_cell.angle_beta   90.00
_cell.angle_gamma   90.00
#
_symmetry.space_group_name_H-M   'P 1'
#
loop_
_entity.id
_entity.type
_entity.pdbx_description
1 polymer ?
#
loop_
_entity_poly.entity_id
_entity_poly.type
_entity_poly.pdbx_seq_one_letter_code
_entity_poly.pdbx_strand_id
1 'polypeptide(L)'
;MNLNNPEAVKIDAAQWFAEHWDPDMPLGVWWQLLADAGWAFPSWPEGFGGRGLSSGPTKAAIQARREAGAFGPPNGVATFLAAPTIMHYGTQQQQAKYLPRIVNGQDIWCQLFSEPGAGSDMAGLSTKA
;
A
#
# COMPACT_ATOMS: atom_id res chain seq x y z
N MET A 1 -17.79 -10.24 9.01
CA MET A 1 -18.01 -9.88 7.59
C MET A 1 -17.40 -10.94 6.69
N ASN A 2 -18.03 -11.36 5.58
CA ASN A 2 -17.43 -12.35 4.67
C ASN A 2 -16.44 -11.66 3.71
N LEU A 3 -15.14 -11.75 4.01
CA LEU A 3 -14.05 -11.13 3.24
C LEU A 3 -13.92 -11.66 1.80
N ASN A 4 -14.58 -12.77 1.47
CA ASN A 4 -14.60 -13.34 0.12
C ASN A 4 -15.76 -12.84 -0.75
N ASN A 5 -16.71 -12.08 -0.18
CA ASN A 5 -17.85 -11.54 -0.93
C ASN A 5 -17.55 -10.09 -1.37
N PRO A 6 -17.37 -9.82 -2.67
CA PRO A 6 -17.07 -8.47 -3.17
C PRO A 6 -18.14 -7.43 -2.83
N GLU A 7 -19.43 -7.79 -2.89
CA GLU A 7 -20.52 -6.86 -2.61
C GLU A 7 -20.55 -6.46 -1.14
N ALA A 8 -20.37 -7.43 -0.24
CA ALA A 8 -20.24 -7.13 1.18
C ALA A 8 -19.09 -6.15 1.40
N VAL A 9 -17.90 -6.46 0.86
CA VAL A 9 -16.70 -5.61 0.98
C VAL A 9 -16.91 -4.21 0.42
N LYS A 10 -17.64 -4.09 -0.69
CA LYS A 10 -17.99 -2.79 -1.25
C LYS A 10 -18.79 -1.95 -0.25
N ILE A 11 -19.78 -2.55 0.40
CA ILE A 11 -20.66 -1.87 1.36
C ILE A 11 -19.87 -1.40 2.59
N ASP A 12 -19.05 -2.26 3.19
CA ASP A 12 -18.20 -1.89 4.35
C ASP A 12 -17.21 -0.79 4.00
N ALA A 13 -16.53 -0.93 2.86
CA ALA A 13 -15.60 0.09 2.37
C ALA A 13 -16.33 1.42 2.14
N ALA A 14 -17.49 1.40 1.46
CA ALA A 14 -18.27 2.60 1.17
C ALA A 14 -18.74 3.31 2.44
N GLN A 15 -19.24 2.56 3.43
CA GLN A 15 -19.62 3.12 4.72
C GLN A 15 -18.41 3.76 5.41
N TRP A 16 -17.30 3.05 5.48
CA TRP A 16 -16.10 3.56 6.13
C TRP A 16 -15.58 4.84 5.45
N PHE A 17 -15.53 4.86 4.11
CA PHE A 17 -15.13 6.06 3.36
C PHE A 17 -16.08 7.23 3.57
N ALA A 18 -17.39 7.00 3.60
CA ALA A 18 -18.37 8.07 3.85
C ALA A 18 -18.23 8.69 5.25
N GLU A 19 -17.83 7.90 6.25
CA GLU A 19 -17.66 8.35 7.63
C GLU A 19 -16.33 9.06 7.89
N HIS A 20 -15.26 8.72 7.14
CA HIS A 20 -13.89 9.11 7.49
C HIS A 20 -13.20 10.01 6.45
N TRP A 21 -13.71 10.09 5.21
CA TRP A 21 -13.10 10.91 4.17
C TRP A 21 -13.49 12.38 4.34
N ASP A 22 -12.48 13.25 4.40
CA ASP A 22 -12.61 14.69 4.40
C ASP A 22 -11.57 15.26 3.41
N PRO A 23 -12.00 15.97 2.34
CA PRO A 23 -11.08 16.55 1.35
C PRO A 23 -10.15 17.63 1.92
N ASP A 24 -10.49 18.23 3.06
CA ASP A 24 -9.66 19.24 3.73
C ASP A 24 -8.66 18.61 4.72
N MET A 25 -8.71 17.28 4.92
CA MET A 25 -7.80 16.56 5.80
C MET A 25 -6.36 16.60 5.26
N PRO A 26 -5.34 16.88 6.10
CA PRO A 26 -3.96 16.76 5.69
C PRO A 26 -3.64 15.37 5.16
N LEU A 27 -3.04 15.28 3.97
CA LEU A 27 -2.88 14.02 3.24
C LEU A 27 -2.15 12.93 4.03
N GLY A 28 -1.15 13.29 4.84
CA GLY A 28 -0.44 12.33 5.69
C GLY A 28 -1.31 11.75 6.82
N VAL A 29 -2.25 12.54 7.35
CA VAL A 29 -3.25 12.06 8.33
C VAL A 29 -4.22 11.09 7.64
N TRP A 30 -4.67 11.43 6.43
CA TRP A 30 -5.51 10.54 5.64
C TRP A 30 -4.84 9.21 5.32
N TRP A 31 -3.57 9.23 4.92
CA TRP A 31 -2.80 8.01 4.65
C TRP A 31 -2.58 7.16 5.90
N GLN A 32 -2.33 7.79 7.06
CA GLN A 32 -2.26 7.06 8.32
C GLN A 32 -3.61 6.38 8.64
N LEU A 33 -4.73 7.10 8.49
CA LEU A 33 -6.06 6.56 8.75
C LEU A 33 -6.42 5.39 7.81
N LEU A 34 -6.10 5.52 6.53
CA LEU A 34 -6.21 4.43 5.54
C LEU A 34 -5.38 3.21 5.92
N ALA A 35 -4.15 3.43 6.39
CA ALA A 35 -3.22 2.37 6.81
C ALA A 35 -3.79 1.60 8.00
N ASP A 36 -4.20 2.32 9.04
CA ASP A 36 -4.70 1.74 10.29
C ASP A 36 -6.00 0.95 10.07
N ALA A 37 -6.86 1.42 9.16
CA ALA A 37 -8.10 0.73 8.78
C ALA A 37 -7.88 -0.44 7.80
N GLY A 38 -6.66 -0.65 7.31
CA GLY A 38 -6.34 -1.69 6.33
C GLY A 38 -6.89 -1.43 4.92
N TRP A 39 -7.31 -0.20 4.62
CA TRP A 39 -7.86 0.19 3.32
C TRP A 39 -6.81 0.78 2.37
N ALA A 40 -5.61 1.07 2.86
CA ALA A 40 -4.50 1.54 2.03
C ALA A 40 -4.16 0.53 0.92
N PHE A 41 -3.87 -0.72 1.29
CA PHE A 41 -3.57 -1.79 0.34
C PHE A 41 -4.40 -3.03 0.68
N PRO A 42 -5.70 -3.09 0.30
CA PRO A 42 -6.63 -4.08 0.84
C PRO A 42 -6.21 -5.55 0.61
N SER A 43 -5.43 -5.83 -0.44
CA SER A 43 -4.88 -7.15 -0.73
C SER A 43 -3.65 -7.54 0.09
N TRP A 44 -2.99 -6.59 0.77
CA TRP A 44 -1.84 -6.88 1.63
C TRP A 44 -2.30 -7.56 2.93
N PRO A 45 -1.41 -8.30 3.62
CA PRO A 45 -1.75 -8.90 4.89
C PRO A 45 -2.21 -7.88 5.94
N GLU A 46 -3.03 -8.35 6.89
CA GLU A 46 -3.35 -7.58 8.08
C GLU A 46 -2.09 -7.16 8.84
N GLY A 47 -2.13 -5.99 9.48
CA GLY A 47 -0.98 -5.40 10.17
C GLY A 47 0.02 -4.67 9.27
N PHE A 48 -0.09 -4.82 7.95
CA PHE A 48 0.73 -4.08 6.97
C PHE A 48 -0.08 -3.10 6.13
N GLY A 49 -1.18 -2.56 6.65
CA GLY A 49 -2.02 -1.62 5.90
C GLY A 49 -3.02 -2.26 4.93
N GLY A 50 -3.20 -3.59 5.03
CA GLY A 50 -4.17 -4.34 4.26
C GLY A 50 -5.13 -5.16 5.11
N ARG A 51 -6.00 -5.91 4.42
CA ARG A 51 -7.06 -6.75 4.99
C ARG A 51 -7.01 -8.19 4.47
N GLY A 52 -5.93 -8.57 3.79
CA GLY A 52 -5.75 -9.90 3.19
C GLY A 52 -6.79 -10.24 2.12
N LEU A 53 -7.38 -9.24 1.46
CA LEU A 53 -8.47 -9.47 0.52
C LEU A 53 -8.01 -10.17 -0.76
N SER A 54 -8.87 -11.05 -1.28
CA SER A 54 -8.69 -11.62 -2.61
C SER A 54 -8.99 -10.58 -3.72
N SER A 55 -8.69 -10.92 -4.98
CA SER A 55 -8.76 -9.98 -6.11
C SER A 55 -10.13 -9.31 -6.29
N GLY A 56 -11.22 -10.07 -6.21
CA GLY A 56 -12.59 -9.54 -6.37
C GLY A 56 -12.95 -8.50 -5.29
N PRO A 57 -12.90 -8.87 -4.01
CA PRO A 57 -13.12 -7.96 -2.90
C PRO A 57 -12.17 -6.75 -2.88
N THR A 58 -10.89 -6.93 -3.24
CA THR A 58 -9.94 -5.82 -3.38
C THR A 58 -10.42 -4.80 -4.41
N LYS A 59 -10.86 -5.26 -5.59
CA LYS A 59 -11.43 -4.38 -6.63
C LYS A 59 -12.67 -3.65 -6.14
N ALA A 60 -13.54 -4.33 -5.40
CA ALA A 60 -14.74 -3.74 -4.81
C ALA A 60 -14.42 -2.62 -3.81
N ALA A 61 -13.45 -2.83 -2.92
CA ALA A 61 -12.99 -1.80 -1.98
C ALA A 61 -12.37 -0.58 -2.70
N ILE A 62 -11.54 -0.82 -3.73
CA ILE A 62 -10.96 0.25 -4.55
C ILE A 62 -12.07 1.04 -5.28
N GLN A 63 -13.11 0.36 -5.75
CA GLN A 63 -14.25 1.01 -6.39
C GLN A 63 -15.04 1.88 -5.40
N ALA A 64 -15.31 1.39 -4.19
CA ALA A 64 -15.97 2.16 -3.14
C ALA A 64 -15.19 3.45 -2.79
N ARG A 65 -13.86 3.35 -2.66
CA ARG A 65 -12.98 4.53 -2.44
C ARG A 65 -13.16 5.58 -3.52
N ARG A 66 -13.18 5.14 -4.79
CA ARG A 66 -13.32 6.02 -5.95
C ARG A 66 -14.69 6.68 -5.99
N GLU A 67 -15.74 5.92 -5.69
CA GLU A 67 -17.12 6.43 -5.61
C GLU A 67 -17.30 7.48 -4.51
N ALA A 68 -16.58 7.35 -3.39
CA ALA A 68 -16.53 8.35 -2.33
C ALA A 68 -15.67 9.59 -2.68
N GLY A 69 -14.97 9.59 -3.82
CA GLY A 69 -14.02 10.65 -4.18
C GLY A 69 -12.77 10.70 -3.30
N ALA A 70 -12.51 9.66 -2.50
CA ALA A 70 -11.43 9.65 -1.52
C ALA A 70 -10.05 9.44 -2.17
N PHE A 71 -9.04 10.19 -1.71
CA PHE A 71 -7.69 10.07 -2.22
C PHE A 71 -7.10 8.67 -1.96
N GLY A 72 -6.20 8.25 -2.85
CA GLY A 72 -5.57 6.93 -2.77
C GLY A 72 -4.46 6.89 -1.73
N PRO A 73 -4.00 5.69 -1.37
CA PRO A 73 -2.78 5.52 -0.57
C PRO A 73 -1.54 6.07 -1.33
N PRO A 74 -0.38 6.15 -0.66
CA PRO A 74 0.89 6.42 -1.34
C PRO A 74 1.13 5.48 -2.53
N ASN A 75 1.70 6.00 -3.60
CA ASN A 75 2.10 5.22 -4.77
C ASN A 75 3.58 5.50 -5.11
N GLY A 76 4.25 4.53 -5.74
CA GLY A 76 5.64 4.66 -6.16
C GLY A 76 6.51 3.47 -5.78
N VAL A 77 7.83 3.61 -5.94
CA VAL A 77 8.82 2.53 -5.76
C VAL A 77 8.69 1.87 -4.40
N ALA A 78 8.41 2.65 -3.36
CA ALA A 78 8.21 2.14 -2.01
C ALA A 78 7.12 1.06 -1.97
N THR A 79 5.97 1.30 -2.61
CA THR A 79 4.79 0.44 -2.49
C THR A 79 4.72 -0.65 -3.57
N PHE A 80 5.24 -0.42 -4.78
CA PHE A 80 5.22 -1.46 -5.84
C PHE A 80 6.42 -2.41 -5.80
N LEU A 81 7.56 -1.98 -5.25
CA LEU A 81 8.80 -2.76 -5.23
C LEU A 81 9.28 -3.05 -3.82
N ALA A 82 9.61 -2.02 -3.04
CA ALA A 82 10.32 -2.19 -1.77
C ALA A 82 9.47 -2.96 -0.74
N ALA A 83 8.22 -2.56 -0.53
CA ALA A 83 7.33 -3.21 0.45
C ALA A 83 7.07 -4.69 0.12
N PRO A 84 6.67 -5.09 -1.11
CA PRO A 84 6.55 -6.50 -1.47
C PRO A 84 7.84 -7.31 -1.25
N THR A 85 9.00 -6.75 -1.60
CA THR A 85 10.30 -7.41 -1.36
C THR A 85 10.58 -7.58 0.14
N ILE A 86 10.32 -6.55 0.95
CA ILE A 86 10.52 -6.60 2.41
C ILE A 86 9.52 -7.56 3.08
N MET A 87 8.27 -7.62 2.63
CA MET A 87 7.29 -8.57 3.15
C MET A 87 7.70 -10.02 2.88
N HIS A 88 8.28 -10.29 1.71
CA HIS A 88 8.63 -11.64 1.32
C HIS A 88 9.99 -12.10 1.86
N TYR A 89 11.01 -11.23 1.81
CA TYR A 89 12.41 -11.60 2.15
C TYR A 89 12.95 -10.91 3.41
N GLY A 90 12.27 -9.89 3.91
CA GLY A 90 12.74 -9.10 5.04
C GLY A 90 12.58 -9.81 6.38
N THR A 91 13.49 -9.56 7.31
CA THR A 91 13.36 -10.00 8.70
C THR A 91 12.17 -9.31 9.37
N GLN A 92 11.68 -9.87 10.48
CA GLN A 92 10.61 -9.23 11.27
C GLN A 92 10.97 -7.80 11.69
N GLN A 93 12.25 -7.55 12.00
CA GLN A 93 12.74 -6.22 12.35
C GLN A 93 12.70 -5.25 11.16
N GLN A 94 13.04 -5.70 9.95
CA GLN A 94 12.94 -4.89 8.74
C GLN A 94 11.47 -4.61 8.39
N GLN A 95 10.61 -5.61 8.50
CA GLN A 95 9.17 -5.46 8.26
C GLN A 95 8.56 -4.43 9.23
N ALA A 96 8.80 -4.59 10.53
CA ALA A 96 8.30 -3.68 11.56
C ALA A 96 8.83 -2.24 11.42
N LYS A 97 10.07 -2.08 10.93
CA LYS A 97 10.67 -0.76 10.73
C LYS A 97 10.13 -0.05 9.48
N TYR A 98 10.06 -0.73 8.35
CA TYR A 98 9.86 -0.07 7.05
C TYR A 98 8.40 -0.08 6.58
N LEU A 99 7.66 -1.19 6.77
CA LEU A 99 6.33 -1.32 6.18
C LEU A 99 5.32 -0.28 6.69
N PRO A 100 5.24 0.02 8.00
CA PRO A 100 4.32 1.06 8.47
C PRO A 100 4.60 2.44 7.86
N ARG A 101 5.88 2.79 7.70
CA ARG A 101 6.35 4.08 7.16
C ARG A 101 6.13 4.20 5.65
N ILE A 102 6.18 3.09 4.93
CA ILE A 102 5.84 3.04 3.50
C ILE A 102 4.33 3.23 3.30
N VAL A 103 3.52 2.54 4.09
CA VAL A 103 2.06 2.52 3.92
C VAL A 103 1.43 3.86 4.27
N ASN A 104 1.93 4.57 5.29
CA ASN A 104 1.44 5.89 5.67
C ASN A 104 2.13 7.06 4.94
N GLY A 105 3.06 6.77 4.02
CA GLY A 105 3.74 7.77 3.20
C GLY A 105 4.83 8.58 3.91
N GLN A 106 5.26 8.18 5.11
CA GLN A 106 6.38 8.80 5.81
C GLN A 106 7.73 8.56 5.11
N ASP A 107 7.89 7.41 4.46
CA ASP A 107 9.10 7.08 3.70
C ASP A 107 8.82 7.09 2.20
N ILE A 108 9.53 7.97 1.49
CA ILE A 108 9.57 8.01 0.03
C ILE A 108 10.85 7.33 -0.43
N TRP A 109 10.74 6.40 -1.37
CA TRP A 109 11.85 5.59 -1.86
C TRP A 109 12.11 5.84 -3.34
N CYS A 110 13.38 5.68 -3.73
CA CYS A 110 13.80 5.60 -5.12
C CYS A 110 14.49 4.25 -5.38
N GLN A 111 14.44 3.80 -6.63
CA GLN A 111 15.16 2.60 -7.09
C GLN A 111 16.48 3.05 -7.71
N LEU A 112 17.59 2.48 -7.24
CA LEU A 112 18.94 2.83 -7.67
C LEU A 112 19.65 1.61 -8.28
N PHE A 113 19.00 0.94 -9.25
CA PHE A 113 19.58 -0.23 -9.93
C PHE A 113 20.48 0.14 -11.11
N SER A 114 20.12 1.19 -11.86
CA SER A 114 20.85 1.56 -13.08
C SER A 114 22.18 2.25 -12.77
N GLU A 115 23.22 1.90 -13.53
CA GLU A 115 24.55 2.50 -13.49
C GLU A 115 25.05 2.83 -14.91
N PRO A 116 26.03 3.73 -15.08
CA PRO A 116 26.73 3.87 -16.35
C PRO A 116 27.29 2.52 -16.82
N GLY A 117 26.81 2.03 -17.96
CA GLY A 117 27.22 0.73 -18.52
C GLY A 117 26.36 -0.47 -18.07
N ALA A 118 25.43 -0.30 -17.12
CA ALA A 118 24.52 -1.35 -16.65
C ALA A 118 23.08 -0.83 -16.54
N GLY A 119 22.31 -1.05 -17.60
CA GLY A 119 20.87 -0.74 -17.68
C GLY A 119 20.04 -2.02 -17.77
N SER A 120 19.71 -2.46 -19.00
CA SER A 120 19.04 -3.74 -19.22
C SER A 120 19.89 -4.94 -18.76
N ASP A 121 21.21 -4.82 -18.81
CA ASP A 121 22.14 -5.77 -18.22
C ASP A 121 22.40 -5.43 -16.74
N MET A 122 21.44 -5.79 -15.89
CA MET A 122 21.52 -5.54 -14.45
C MET A 122 22.64 -6.36 -13.78
N ALA A 123 23.08 -7.47 -14.39
CA ALA A 123 24.17 -8.28 -13.84
C ALA A 123 25.55 -7.59 -13.98
N GLY A 124 25.68 -6.60 -14.86
CA GLY A 124 26.90 -5.82 -15.10
C GLY A 124 27.16 -4.69 -14.10
N LEU A 125 26.41 -4.60 -12.99
CA LEU A 125 26.55 -3.54 -11.98
C LEU A 125 27.94 -3.55 -11.30
N SER A 126 28.42 -2.35 -10.96
CA SER A 126 29.77 -2.10 -10.47
C SER A 126 29.83 -1.57 -9.03
N THR A 127 28.70 -1.12 -8.46
CA THR A 127 28.58 -0.76 -7.03
C THR A 127 28.94 -1.94 -6.14
N LYS A 128 29.69 -1.67 -5.06
CA LYS A 128 30.11 -2.68 -4.07
C LYS A 128 29.59 -2.31 -2.69
N ALA A 129 29.24 -3.33 -1.89
CA ALA A 129 28.74 -3.23 -0.52
C ALA A 129 29.77 -3.79 0.48
#